data_AF-A0AAD5MGL9-F1
#
_entry.id   AF-A0AAD5MGL9-F1
#
_cell.length_a   1.000
_cell.length_b   1.000
_cell.length_c   1.000
_cell.angle_alpha   90.00
_cell.angle_beta   90.00
_cell.angle_gamma   90.00
#
_symmetry.space_group_name_H-M   'P 1'
#
loop_
_entity.id
_entity.type
_entity.pdbx_description
1 polymer ?
#
loop_
_entity_poly.entity_id
_entity_poly.type
_entity_poly.pdbx_seq_one_letter_code
_entity_poly.pdbx_strand_id
1 'polypeptide(L)'
;MAFVKLWRIEEEEVKGGGDGEICVTKNRFQIESPEKTLSLSLSVEAVLAGHDDWVHSTQWNSEGCSLLTSSSDKTVIVWKEACDGRLWTDAVRIGIVGGQAAGFFGAIFSPSTRQIVAYSYHGGLYGWVFSEKDNMWNAVAMCSGHTGEVRDVAWHPDGKFFISVGEDKTTRIYIPQKDQKFVEVARPQVHGHSMQCLAVVSSSTFVSGAEEKIFRVFEAPQTFAKSLCNISGFQMTEVFGKSTFPHFGAKVSALGLSNKAIEDSQESASLLTIQRLTGKKLRLRQCLLNFMLPRRRIAYNKIRFGRRCRNCMDMVMKSML
;
A
#
# COMPACT_ATOMS: atom_id res chain seq x y z
N MET A 1 -14.44 -15.32 -17.62
CA MET A 1 -14.44 -13.87 -17.82
C MET A 1 -14.84 -13.20 -16.52
N ALA A 2 -13.95 -12.42 -15.91
CA ALA A 2 -14.26 -11.64 -14.71
C ALA A 2 -14.63 -10.22 -15.11
N PHE A 3 -15.51 -9.59 -14.34
CA PHE A 3 -15.94 -8.20 -14.56
C PHE A 3 -15.96 -7.44 -13.23
N VAL A 4 -15.74 -6.14 -13.30
CA VAL A 4 -15.88 -5.23 -12.15
C VAL A 4 -17.14 -4.42 -12.35
N LYS A 5 -18.07 -4.49 -11.39
CA LYS A 5 -19.29 -3.66 -11.39
C LYS A 5 -19.02 -2.37 -10.62
N LEU A 6 -19.19 -1.24 -11.30
CA LEU A 6 -19.20 0.09 -10.70
C LEU A 6 -20.61 0.47 -10.30
N TRP A 7 -20.72 1.02 -9.09
CA TRP A 7 -21.97 1.46 -8.52
C TRP A 7 -21.87 2.95 -8.20
N ARG A 8 -22.89 3.71 -8.60
CA ARG A 8 -23.02 5.13 -8.28
C ARG A 8 -23.95 5.29 -7.11
N ILE A 9 -23.53 6.09 -6.13
CA ILE A 9 -24.34 6.51 -4.99
C ILE A 9 -24.59 8.00 -5.11
N GLU A 10 -25.85 8.41 -5.19
CA GLU A 10 -26.26 9.81 -5.34
C GLU A 10 -27.26 10.19 -4.24
N GLU A 11 -27.16 11.41 -3.70
CA GLU A 11 -28.20 12.00 -2.86
C GLU A 11 -29.34 12.47 -3.77
N GLU A 12 -30.56 11.96 -3.54
CA GLU A 12 -31.74 12.40 -4.28
C GLU A 12 -32.43 13.54 -3.52
N GLU A 13 -32.62 14.67 -4.19
CA GLU A 13 -33.66 15.62 -3.82
C GLU A 13 -35.01 15.03 -4.24
N VAL A 14 -36.00 15.09 -3.34
CA VAL A 14 -37.37 14.67 -3.65
C VAL A 14 -37.94 15.58 -4.74
N LYS A 15 -37.77 15.20 -6.00
CA LYS A 15 -38.47 15.82 -7.14
C LYS A 15 -39.59 14.89 -7.56
N GLY A 16 -40.81 15.42 -7.54
CA GLY A 16 -42.00 14.73 -8.06
C GLY A 16 -41.77 14.39 -9.52
N GLY A 17 -41.57 13.10 -9.82
CA GLY A 17 -41.35 12.61 -11.17
C GLY A 17 -42.61 12.79 -12.01
N GLY A 18 -42.46 13.40 -13.19
CA GLY A 18 -43.50 13.43 -14.21
C GLY A 18 -43.77 12.03 -14.75
N ASP A 19 -45.05 11.71 -14.94
CA ASP A 19 -45.50 10.40 -15.41
C ASP A 19 -45.01 10.15 -16.85
N GLY A 20 -44.23 9.09 -17.08
CA GLY A 20 -43.84 8.63 -18.42
C GLY A 20 -42.36 8.70 -18.83
N GLU A 21 -41.44 9.11 -17.96
CA GLU A 21 -40.00 9.17 -18.30
C GLU A 21 -39.28 7.83 -18.03
N ILE A 22 -38.57 7.28 -19.04
CA ILE A 22 -37.72 6.11 -18.86
C ILE A 22 -36.52 6.51 -18.01
N CYS A 23 -36.38 5.92 -16.82
CA CYS A 23 -35.29 6.19 -15.90
C CYS A 23 -34.46 4.93 -15.59
N VAL A 24 -33.19 5.15 -15.22
CA VAL A 24 -32.31 4.07 -14.75
C VAL A 24 -32.89 3.48 -13.47
N THR A 25 -32.88 2.14 -13.33
CA THR A 25 -33.31 1.48 -12.10
C THR A 25 -32.40 1.87 -10.95
N LYS A 26 -32.97 2.54 -9.94
CA LYS A 26 -32.28 3.01 -8.74
C LYS A 26 -32.85 2.31 -7.51
N ASN A 27 -31.99 1.72 -6.69
CA ASN A 27 -32.37 1.26 -5.35
C ASN A 27 -32.28 2.44 -4.39
N ARG A 28 -33.43 2.85 -3.84
CA ARG A 28 -33.51 4.00 -2.92
C ARG A 28 -33.50 3.53 -1.48
N PHE A 29 -32.79 4.24 -0.63
CA PHE A 29 -32.75 4.01 0.80
C PHE A 29 -32.53 5.33 1.55
N GLN A 30 -33.05 5.41 2.76
CA GLN A 30 -32.89 6.57 3.63
C GLN A 30 -31.94 6.22 4.77
N ILE A 31 -31.01 7.12 5.05
CA ILE A 31 -30.16 7.05 6.23
C ILE A 31 -30.60 8.15 7.17
N GLU A 32 -31.12 7.75 8.32
CA GLU A 32 -31.50 8.66 9.41
C GLU A 32 -30.29 8.86 10.33
N SER A 33 -29.87 10.10 10.48
CA SER A 33 -28.94 10.54 11.54
C SER A 33 -29.67 11.51 12.46
N PRO A 34 -29.21 11.72 13.70
CA PRO A 34 -29.84 12.67 14.63
C PRO A 34 -29.95 14.10 14.08
N GLU A 35 -29.10 14.46 13.12
CA GLU A 35 -28.98 15.82 12.57
C GLU A 35 -29.59 15.96 11.17
N LYS A 36 -29.68 14.87 10.39
CA LYS A 36 -30.16 14.91 8.99
C LYS A 36 -30.70 13.55 8.54
N THR A 37 -31.76 13.57 7.71
CA THR A 37 -32.19 12.42 6.92
C THR A 37 -31.63 12.56 5.51
N LEU A 38 -30.81 11.60 5.07
CA LEU A 38 -30.25 11.53 3.72
C LEU A 38 -31.06 10.53 2.89
N SER A 39 -31.64 10.97 1.77
CA SER A 39 -32.23 10.06 0.78
C SER A 39 -31.17 9.74 -0.27
N LEU A 40 -30.73 8.48 -0.31
CA LEU A 40 -29.70 8.02 -1.24
C LEU A 40 -30.30 7.08 -2.27
N SER A 41 -29.72 7.11 -3.46
CA SER A 41 -30.01 6.17 -4.53
C SER A 41 -28.73 5.44 -4.95
N LEU A 42 -28.84 4.13 -5.13
CA LEU A 42 -27.78 3.26 -5.64
C LEU A 42 -28.18 2.75 -7.01
N SER A 43 -27.32 2.96 -8.00
CA SER A 43 -27.49 2.43 -9.36
C SER A 43 -26.22 1.80 -9.88
N VAL A 44 -26.36 0.89 -10.85
CA VAL A 44 -25.21 0.37 -11.58
C VAL A 44 -24.77 1.44 -12.57
N GLU A 45 -23.52 1.86 -12.47
CA GLU A 45 -22.94 2.86 -13.36
C GLU A 45 -22.34 2.20 -14.59
N ALA A 46 -21.50 1.18 -14.38
CA ALA A 46 -20.80 0.51 -15.46
C ALA A 46 -20.43 -0.93 -15.09
N VAL A 47 -20.24 -1.75 -16.12
CA VAL A 47 -19.66 -3.09 -16.01
C VAL A 47 -18.35 -3.10 -16.80
N LEU A 48 -17.24 -3.12 -16.09
CA LEU A 48 -15.90 -3.12 -16.67
C LEU A 48 -15.51 -4.56 -17.01
N ALA A 49 -15.42 -4.87 -18.30
CA ALA A 49 -15.00 -6.15 -18.83
C ALA A 49 -13.78 -5.96 -19.72
N GLY A 50 -12.67 -6.60 -19.36
CA GLY A 50 -11.40 -6.44 -20.11
C GLY A 50 -10.27 -7.35 -19.63
N HIS A 51 -10.37 -7.85 -18.40
CA HIS A 51 -9.50 -8.90 -17.87
C HIS A 51 -9.97 -10.29 -18.33
N ASP A 52 -8.99 -11.15 -18.67
CA ASP A 52 -9.24 -12.50 -19.18
C ASP A 52 -9.32 -13.54 -18.06
N ASP A 53 -8.93 -13.18 -16.84
CA ASP A 53 -8.91 -14.05 -15.66
C ASP A 53 -9.38 -13.31 -14.39
N TRP A 54 -9.26 -13.94 -13.22
CA TRP A 54 -9.73 -13.41 -11.94
C TRP A 54 -9.09 -12.06 -11.61
N VAL A 55 -9.95 -11.07 -11.38
CA VAL A 55 -9.59 -9.77 -10.81
C VAL A 55 -9.45 -9.91 -9.30
N HIS A 56 -8.27 -9.58 -8.77
CA HIS A 56 -7.96 -9.73 -7.34
C HIS A 56 -8.06 -8.45 -6.54
N SER A 57 -7.76 -7.30 -7.16
CA SER A 57 -7.82 -6.01 -6.47
C SER A 57 -8.43 -4.92 -7.33
N THR A 58 -9.05 -3.96 -6.65
CA THR A 58 -9.57 -2.72 -7.22
C THR A 58 -9.14 -1.54 -6.33
N GLN A 59 -8.59 -0.47 -6.91
CA GLN A 59 -8.19 0.71 -6.15
C GLN A 59 -8.48 1.99 -6.93
N TRP A 60 -9.20 2.92 -6.31
CA TRP A 60 -9.34 4.28 -6.84
C TRP A 60 -8.02 5.04 -6.75
N ASN A 61 -7.73 5.88 -7.73
CA ASN A 61 -6.66 6.87 -7.62
C ASN A 61 -7.02 7.92 -6.55
N SER A 62 -6.04 8.70 -6.09
CA SER A 62 -6.24 9.71 -5.03
C SER A 62 -7.21 10.82 -5.41
N GLU A 63 -7.37 11.10 -6.71
CA GLU A 63 -8.31 12.09 -7.25
C GLU A 63 -9.74 11.53 -7.42
N GLY A 64 -9.94 10.21 -7.34
CA GLY A 64 -11.23 9.54 -7.55
C GLY A 64 -11.65 9.40 -9.02
N CYS A 65 -10.89 9.93 -9.98
CA CYS A 65 -11.24 9.94 -11.40
C CYS A 65 -10.80 8.68 -12.17
N SER A 66 -10.13 7.71 -11.54
CA SER A 66 -9.66 6.51 -12.24
C SER A 66 -9.62 5.29 -11.32
N LEU A 67 -9.98 4.13 -11.86
CA LEU A 67 -9.94 2.86 -11.14
C LEU A 67 -8.79 1.98 -11.64
N LEU A 68 -7.95 1.50 -10.73
CA LEU A 68 -6.96 0.47 -10.97
C LEU A 68 -7.55 -0.91 -10.71
N THR A 69 -7.31 -1.86 -11.61
CA THR A 69 -7.67 -3.26 -11.42
C THR A 69 -6.47 -4.15 -11.72
N SER A 70 -6.30 -5.24 -10.96
CA SER A 70 -5.22 -6.21 -11.17
C SER A 70 -5.78 -7.62 -11.29
N SER A 71 -5.13 -8.46 -12.10
CA SER A 71 -5.66 -9.75 -12.50
C SER A 71 -4.60 -10.85 -12.62
N SER A 72 -5.09 -12.09 -12.52
CA SER A 72 -4.31 -13.31 -12.78
C SER A 72 -3.83 -13.42 -14.23
N ASP A 73 -4.42 -12.64 -15.15
CA ASP A 73 -3.99 -12.54 -16.56
C ASP A 73 -2.65 -11.79 -16.75
N LYS A 74 -1.98 -11.41 -15.65
CA LYS A 74 -0.69 -10.70 -15.62
C LYS A 74 -0.78 -9.26 -16.14
N THR A 75 -1.98 -8.69 -16.13
CA THR A 75 -2.21 -7.28 -16.46
C THR A 75 -2.81 -6.50 -15.31
N VAL A 76 -2.55 -5.21 -15.35
CA VAL A 76 -3.18 -4.18 -14.56
C VAL A 76 -3.82 -3.20 -15.54
N ILE A 77 -5.09 -2.88 -15.32
CA ILE A 77 -5.84 -1.95 -16.15
C ILE A 77 -6.19 -0.71 -15.32
N VAL A 78 -5.94 0.46 -15.88
CA VAL A 78 -6.46 1.75 -15.41
C VAL A 78 -7.69 2.10 -16.23
N TRP A 79 -8.83 2.14 -15.55
CA TRP A 79 -10.11 2.53 -16.12
C TRP A 79 -10.35 4.02 -15.90
N LYS A 80 -10.80 4.70 -16.95
CA LYS A 80 -11.23 6.10 -16.88
C LYS A 80 -12.60 6.26 -17.52
N GLU A 81 -13.40 7.15 -16.93
CA GLU A 81 -14.60 7.65 -17.55
C GLU A 81 -14.21 8.52 -18.76
N ALA A 82 -14.87 8.31 -19.89
CA ALA A 82 -14.73 9.14 -21.06
C ALA A 82 -15.38 10.51 -20.81
N CYS A 83 -14.98 11.52 -21.59
CA CYS A 83 -15.43 12.91 -21.42
C CYS A 83 -16.96 13.11 -21.52
N ASP A 84 -17.71 12.11 -22.01
CA ASP A 84 -19.16 12.14 -22.12
C ASP A 84 -19.89 11.67 -20.86
N GLY A 85 -19.17 11.23 -19.81
CA GLY A 85 -19.72 10.83 -18.52
C GLY A 85 -20.58 9.56 -18.57
N ARG A 86 -20.43 8.77 -19.64
CA ARG A 86 -21.32 7.64 -19.93
C ARG A 86 -20.58 6.34 -20.20
N LEU A 87 -19.33 6.41 -20.64
CA LEU A 87 -18.54 5.24 -20.99
C LEU A 87 -17.27 5.14 -20.17
N TRP A 88 -17.03 3.97 -19.59
CA TRP A 88 -15.74 3.63 -19.00
C TRP A 88 -14.87 2.91 -20.02
N THR A 89 -13.61 3.31 -20.12
CA THR A 89 -12.63 2.75 -21.06
C THR A 89 -11.38 2.28 -20.33
N ASP A 90 -10.69 1.29 -20.88
CA ASP A 90 -9.39 0.81 -20.40
C ASP A 90 -8.26 1.73 -20.87
N ALA A 91 -8.25 2.96 -20.35
CA ALA A 91 -7.33 4.03 -20.74
C ALA A 91 -5.85 3.61 -20.72
N VAL A 92 -5.46 2.71 -19.82
CA VAL A 92 -4.12 2.12 -19.79
C VAL A 92 -4.22 0.64 -19.46
N ARG A 93 -3.50 -0.20 -20.22
CA ARG A 93 -3.27 -1.60 -19.92
C ARG A 93 -1.77 -1.89 -19.91
N ILE A 94 -1.26 -2.30 -18.76
CA ILE A 94 0.15 -2.61 -18.53
C ILE A 94 0.28 -3.98 -17.88
N GLY A 95 1.41 -4.65 -18.04
CA GLY A 95 1.58 -5.98 -17.50
C GLY A 95 2.91 -6.60 -17.88
N ILE A 96 3.01 -7.91 -17.68
CA ILE A 96 4.18 -8.70 -18.06
C ILE A 96 3.84 -9.50 -19.30
N VAL A 97 4.70 -9.42 -20.32
CA VAL A 97 4.55 -10.22 -21.53
C VAL A 97 5.40 -11.48 -21.41
N GLY A 98 4.77 -12.64 -21.53
CA GLY A 98 5.44 -13.94 -21.50
C GLY A 98 5.85 -14.44 -20.11
N GLY A 99 6.45 -15.63 -20.07
CA GLY A 99 6.92 -16.29 -18.85
C GLY A 99 5.83 -17.02 -18.04
N GLN A 100 6.29 -17.83 -17.09
CA GLN A 100 5.45 -18.68 -16.21
C GLN A 100 5.05 -17.97 -14.90
N ALA A 101 5.28 -16.65 -14.79
CA ALA A 101 4.91 -15.90 -13.61
C ALA A 101 3.39 -15.99 -13.37
N ALA A 102 2.99 -16.25 -12.12
CA ALA A 102 1.62 -16.02 -11.69
C ALA A 102 1.25 -14.54 -11.91
N GLY A 103 -0.01 -14.27 -12.24
CA GLY A 103 -0.49 -12.89 -12.41
C GLY A 103 -0.47 -12.07 -11.14
N PHE A 104 -1.14 -10.92 -11.18
CA PHE A 104 -1.14 -9.97 -10.09
C PHE A 104 -2.27 -10.24 -9.11
N PHE A 105 -1.91 -10.29 -7.83
CA PHE A 105 -2.83 -10.47 -6.71
C PHE A 105 -3.22 -9.14 -6.08
N GLY A 106 -2.50 -8.07 -6.44
CA GLY A 106 -2.92 -6.72 -6.20
C GLY A 106 -2.08 -5.71 -6.99
N ALA A 107 -2.63 -4.50 -7.12
CA ALA A 107 -1.91 -3.34 -7.62
C ALA A 107 -2.37 -2.08 -6.91
N ILE A 108 -1.46 -1.12 -6.78
CA ILE A 108 -1.71 0.16 -6.13
C ILE A 108 -1.11 1.35 -6.90
N PHE A 109 -1.83 2.46 -6.92
CA PHE A 109 -1.33 3.78 -7.29
C PHE A 109 -0.51 4.41 -6.16
N SER A 110 0.52 5.16 -6.53
CA SER A 110 1.11 6.16 -5.64
C SER A 110 0.11 7.28 -5.36
N PRO A 111 0.25 8.02 -4.23
CA PRO A 111 -0.56 9.20 -3.94
C PRO A 111 -0.54 10.25 -5.05
N SER A 112 0.56 10.34 -5.80
CA SER A 112 0.72 11.22 -6.96
C SER A 112 0.11 10.70 -8.26
N THR A 113 -0.48 9.49 -8.25
CA THR A 113 -1.09 8.79 -9.41
C THR A 113 -0.15 8.50 -10.59
N ARG A 114 1.14 8.82 -10.46
CA ARG A 114 2.17 8.66 -11.51
C ARG A 114 3.00 7.38 -11.40
N GLN A 115 2.78 6.59 -10.36
CA GLN A 115 3.47 5.32 -10.17
C GLN A 115 2.45 4.24 -9.83
N ILE A 116 2.67 3.04 -10.35
CA ILE A 116 1.88 1.84 -10.04
C ILE A 116 2.83 0.78 -9.53
N VAL A 117 2.45 0.10 -8.46
CA VAL A 117 3.12 -1.10 -7.97
C VAL A 117 2.11 -2.25 -7.97
N ALA A 118 2.42 -3.31 -8.70
CA ALA A 118 1.70 -4.58 -8.65
C ALA A 118 2.55 -5.66 -7.98
N TYR A 119 1.89 -6.69 -7.48
CA TYR A 119 2.55 -7.76 -6.74
C TYR A 119 1.92 -9.12 -7.02
N SER A 120 2.76 -10.15 -6.95
CA SER A 120 2.44 -11.51 -7.41
C SER A 120 2.54 -12.56 -6.29
N TYR A 121 1.99 -13.74 -6.57
CA TYR A 121 2.00 -14.88 -5.68
C TYR A 121 3.40 -15.41 -5.35
N HIS A 122 4.37 -15.26 -6.25
CA HIS A 122 5.74 -15.75 -6.04
C HIS A 122 6.68 -14.66 -5.47
N GLY A 123 6.11 -13.64 -4.83
CA GLY A 123 6.88 -12.61 -4.13
C GLY A 123 7.43 -11.49 -5.00
N GLY A 124 7.25 -11.58 -6.33
CA GLY A 124 7.66 -10.54 -7.27
C GLY A 124 6.83 -9.27 -7.09
N LEU A 125 7.53 -8.14 -7.05
CA LEU A 125 6.97 -6.79 -7.16
C LEU A 125 7.26 -6.27 -8.57
N TYR A 126 6.33 -5.50 -9.13
CA TYR A 126 6.41 -4.93 -10.46
C TYR A 126 6.02 -3.47 -10.38
N GLY A 127 6.81 -2.60 -11.00
CA GLY A 127 6.61 -1.16 -10.94
C GLY A 127 6.46 -0.57 -12.33
N TRP A 128 5.62 0.46 -12.43
CA TRP A 128 5.53 1.31 -13.61
C TRP A 128 5.50 2.77 -13.19
N VAL A 129 6.14 3.63 -13.98
CA VAL A 129 6.17 5.08 -13.80
C VAL A 129 5.67 5.74 -15.08
N PHE A 130 4.77 6.70 -14.92
CA PHE A 130 4.26 7.49 -16.03
C PHE A 130 5.28 8.56 -16.46
N SER A 131 5.66 8.54 -17.74
CA SER A 131 6.53 9.55 -18.37
C SER A 131 5.64 10.57 -19.09
N GLU A 132 5.67 11.83 -18.65
CA GLU A 132 4.96 12.92 -19.35
C GLU A 132 5.55 13.18 -20.74
N LYS A 133 6.88 13.02 -20.88
CA LYS A 133 7.59 13.26 -22.13
C LYS A 133 7.08 12.34 -23.24
N ASP A 134 6.87 11.08 -22.90
CA ASP A 134 6.49 10.03 -23.85
C ASP A 134 4.99 9.73 -23.77
N ASN A 135 4.27 10.38 -22.85
CA ASN A 135 2.86 10.16 -22.53
C ASN A 135 2.50 8.68 -22.34
N MET A 136 3.38 7.93 -21.68
CA MET A 136 3.24 6.47 -21.53
C MET A 136 3.77 5.95 -20.20
N TRP A 137 3.32 4.76 -19.83
CA TRP A 137 3.79 4.04 -18.64
C TRP A 137 5.01 3.19 -18.98
N ASN A 138 6.11 3.45 -18.28
CA ASN A 138 7.35 2.71 -18.44
C ASN A 138 7.55 1.75 -17.26
N ALA A 139 7.90 0.50 -17.57
CA ALA A 139 8.25 -0.47 -16.55
C ALA A 139 9.56 -0.05 -15.86
N VAL A 140 9.59 -0.17 -14.53
CA VAL A 140 10.77 0.13 -13.72
C VAL A 140 11.24 -1.11 -12.97
N ALA A 141 12.55 -1.23 -12.80
CA ALA A 141 13.13 -2.39 -12.16
C ALA A 141 12.83 -2.37 -10.65
N MET A 142 12.34 -3.49 -10.13
CA MET A 142 12.12 -3.70 -8.70
C MET A 142 13.26 -4.58 -8.17
N CYS A 143 14.22 -3.99 -7.45
CA CYS A 143 15.32 -4.75 -6.88
C CYS A 143 14.83 -5.49 -5.63
N SER A 144 14.86 -6.83 -5.69
CA SER A 144 14.36 -7.73 -4.64
C SER A 144 12.82 -7.81 -4.59
N GLY A 145 12.35 -8.93 -4.06
CA GLY A 145 10.95 -9.21 -3.76
C GLY A 145 10.87 -10.11 -2.52
N HIS A 146 9.66 -10.51 -2.16
CA HIS A 146 9.47 -11.49 -1.10
C HIS A 146 9.88 -12.89 -1.56
N THR A 147 10.19 -13.79 -0.63
CA THR A 147 10.45 -15.22 -0.95
C THR A 147 9.18 -16.08 -0.95
N GLY A 148 8.01 -15.45 -0.79
CA GLY A 148 6.68 -16.05 -0.78
C GLY A 148 5.65 -14.99 -1.20
N GLU A 149 4.34 -15.32 -1.10
CA GLU A 149 3.26 -14.42 -1.56
C GLU A 149 3.41 -13.01 -0.97
N VAL A 150 3.36 -11.99 -1.82
CA VAL A 150 3.17 -10.61 -1.36
C VAL A 150 1.69 -10.45 -1.02
N ARG A 151 1.40 -10.16 0.24
CA ARG A 151 0.05 -10.14 0.77
C ARG A 151 -0.57 -8.76 0.74
N ASP A 152 0.26 -7.73 0.90
CA ASP A 152 -0.19 -6.34 0.81
C ASP A 152 0.99 -5.39 0.55
N VAL A 153 0.69 -4.22 0.00
CA VAL A 153 1.65 -3.15 -0.27
C VAL A 153 0.99 -1.80 0.01
N ALA A 154 1.61 -0.91 0.77
CA ALA A 154 1.07 0.41 1.04
C ALA A 154 2.09 1.52 0.74
N TRP A 155 1.65 2.53 -0.01
CA TRP A 155 2.42 3.74 -0.18
C TRP A 155 2.42 4.55 1.10
N HIS A 156 3.58 5.16 1.37
CA HIS A 156 3.65 6.22 2.35
C HIS A 156 2.86 7.46 1.84
N PRO A 157 2.23 8.26 2.72
CA PRO A 157 1.35 9.37 2.32
C PRO A 157 1.96 10.39 1.36
N ASP A 158 3.27 10.62 1.42
CA ASP A 158 3.98 11.52 0.52
C ASP A 158 4.26 10.92 -0.88
N GLY A 159 4.07 9.61 -1.06
CA GLY A 159 4.38 8.86 -2.28
C GLY A 159 5.88 8.63 -2.57
N LYS A 160 6.78 8.91 -1.63
CA LYS A 160 8.23 8.79 -1.80
C LYS A 160 8.78 7.40 -1.53
N PHE A 161 8.05 6.58 -0.78
CA PHE A 161 8.41 5.19 -0.54
C PHE A 161 7.15 4.36 -0.33
N PHE A 162 7.29 3.05 -0.47
CA PHE A 162 6.22 2.12 -0.13
C PHE A 162 6.74 1.00 0.73
N ILE A 163 5.80 0.33 1.39
CA ILE A 163 6.05 -0.77 2.30
C ILE A 163 5.30 -1.99 1.76
N SER A 164 5.91 -3.16 1.78
CA SER A 164 5.25 -4.43 1.44
C SER A 164 5.35 -5.43 2.58
N VAL A 165 4.39 -6.35 2.62
CA VAL A 165 4.36 -7.46 3.56
C VAL A 165 4.04 -8.77 2.84
N GLY A 166 4.56 -9.90 3.32
CA GLY A 166 4.36 -11.18 2.66
C GLY A 166 4.40 -12.41 3.56
N GLU A 167 4.20 -13.57 2.93
CA GLU A 167 4.22 -14.89 3.55
C GLU A 167 5.60 -15.28 4.09
N ASP A 168 6.65 -14.66 3.55
CA ASP A 168 8.02 -14.74 4.08
C ASP A 168 8.19 -14.08 5.46
N LYS A 169 7.09 -13.63 6.06
CA LYS A 169 6.98 -13.06 7.41
C LYS A 169 7.71 -11.72 7.53
N THR A 170 8.12 -11.12 6.43
CA THR A 170 8.85 -9.86 6.44
C THR A 170 7.96 -8.67 6.12
N THR A 171 8.30 -7.54 6.71
CA THR A 171 7.91 -6.22 6.20
C THR A 171 9.13 -5.61 5.52
N ARG A 172 8.95 -5.01 4.35
CA ARG A 172 10.03 -4.44 3.54
C ARG A 172 9.69 -3.03 3.10
N ILE A 173 10.66 -2.14 3.05
CA ILE A 173 10.50 -0.74 2.61
C ILE A 173 11.33 -0.50 1.37
N TYR A 174 10.73 0.14 0.36
CA TYR A 174 11.36 0.42 -0.92
C TYR A 174 11.28 1.91 -1.26
N ILE A 175 12.39 2.44 -1.79
CA ILE A 175 12.45 3.81 -2.32
C ILE A 175 12.75 3.78 -3.82
N PRO A 176 12.26 4.75 -4.60
CA PRO A 176 12.74 4.98 -5.95
C PRO A 176 14.16 5.58 -5.90
N GLN A 177 15.00 5.17 -6.85
CA GLN A 177 16.33 5.71 -7.10
C GLN A 177 16.34 6.47 -8.44
N LYS A 178 17.35 7.32 -8.62
CA LYS A 178 17.50 8.16 -9.83
C LYS A 178 17.51 7.35 -11.14
N ASP A 179 18.02 6.12 -11.09
CA ASP A 179 18.12 5.21 -12.24
C ASP A 179 16.80 4.49 -12.57
N GLN A 180 15.64 5.06 -12.22
CA GLN A 180 14.31 4.46 -12.44
C GLN A 180 14.20 3.01 -11.94
N LYS A 181 14.72 2.78 -10.73
CA LYS A 181 14.64 1.49 -10.04
C LYS A 181 14.18 1.68 -8.62
N PHE A 182 13.45 0.72 -8.08
CA PHE A 182 13.15 0.67 -6.67
C PHE A 182 14.15 -0.22 -5.94
N VAL A 183 14.62 0.23 -4.78
CA VAL A 183 15.56 -0.53 -3.95
C VAL A 183 15.01 -0.72 -2.55
N GLU A 184 15.19 -1.93 -2.02
CA GLU A 184 14.86 -2.26 -0.64
C GLU A 184 15.87 -1.60 0.33
N VAL A 185 15.38 -0.76 1.23
CA VAL A 185 16.21 0.01 2.19
C VAL A 185 16.12 -0.50 3.63
N ALA A 186 15.01 -1.15 3.98
CA ALA A 186 14.78 -1.58 5.36
C ALA A 186 13.89 -2.82 5.46
N ARG A 187 14.13 -3.61 6.51
CA ARG A 187 13.24 -4.67 7.00
C ARG A 187 12.84 -4.37 8.45
N PRO A 188 11.80 -3.54 8.66
CA PRO A 188 11.32 -3.15 9.99
C PRO A 188 11.17 -4.30 10.99
N GLN A 189 10.72 -5.46 10.52
CA GLN A 189 10.50 -6.68 11.29
C GLN A 189 10.50 -7.92 10.42
N VAL A 190 10.87 -9.03 11.06
CA VAL A 190 10.53 -10.39 10.65
C VAL A 190 9.60 -10.94 11.74
N HIS A 191 8.33 -11.18 11.39
CA HIS A 191 7.38 -11.81 12.29
C HIS A 191 7.65 -13.32 12.38
N GLY A 192 7.12 -13.97 13.43
CA GLY A 192 7.12 -15.44 13.52
C GLY A 192 6.09 -16.10 12.58
N HIS A 193 5.18 -15.30 12.02
CA HIS A 193 3.99 -15.74 11.28
C HIS A 193 3.85 -15.01 9.94
N SER A 194 3.09 -15.60 9.02
CA SER A 194 2.78 -14.99 7.72
C SER A 194 2.05 -13.66 7.92
N MET A 195 2.49 -12.64 7.19
CA MET A 195 1.80 -11.36 7.14
C MET A 195 0.50 -11.48 6.35
N GLN A 196 -0.47 -10.62 6.64
CA GLN A 196 -1.79 -10.68 5.99
C GLN A 196 -2.24 -9.32 5.47
N CYS A 197 -1.92 -8.23 6.16
CA CYS A 197 -2.31 -6.88 5.75
C CYS A 197 -1.41 -5.81 6.35
N LEU A 198 -1.47 -4.62 5.76
CA LEU A 198 -0.68 -3.46 6.13
C LEU A 198 -1.51 -2.18 5.96
N ALA A 199 -1.36 -1.23 6.88
CA ALA A 199 -1.94 0.11 6.76
C ALA A 199 -0.92 1.17 7.21
N VAL A 200 -0.72 2.21 6.41
CA VAL A 200 0.09 3.37 6.83
C VAL A 200 -0.82 4.38 7.49
N VAL A 201 -0.55 4.71 8.75
CA VAL A 201 -1.43 5.54 9.60
C VAL A 201 -0.99 6.99 9.61
N SER A 202 0.32 7.22 9.65
CA SER A 202 0.93 8.55 9.62
C SER A 202 2.24 8.51 8.86
N SER A 203 2.89 9.66 8.70
CA SER A 203 4.18 9.72 8.02
C SER A 203 5.32 8.98 8.75
N SER A 204 5.16 8.68 10.04
CA SER A 204 6.16 7.95 10.83
C SER A 204 5.66 6.60 11.34
N THR A 205 4.40 6.24 11.06
CA THR A 205 3.74 5.10 11.71
C THR A 205 2.96 4.25 10.71
N PHE A 206 3.14 2.94 10.82
CA PHE A 206 2.35 1.96 10.08
C PHE A 206 1.89 0.83 11.01
N VAL A 207 0.88 0.08 10.58
CA VAL A 207 0.38 -1.09 11.29
C VAL A 207 0.40 -2.29 10.37
N SER A 208 0.91 -3.41 10.87
CA SER A 208 0.87 -4.68 10.14
C SER A 208 0.08 -5.73 10.92
N GLY A 209 -0.71 -6.53 10.20
CA GLY A 209 -1.40 -7.71 10.72
C GLY A 209 -0.78 -9.01 10.21
N ALA A 210 -0.68 -10.00 11.09
CA ALA A 210 -0.21 -11.35 10.77
C ALA A 210 -1.22 -12.41 11.26
N GLU A 211 -1.01 -13.67 10.89
CA GLU A 211 -1.88 -14.79 11.26
C GLU A 211 -2.00 -15.04 12.77
N GLU A 212 -1.12 -14.47 13.57
CA GLU A 212 -1.16 -14.52 15.03
C GLU A 212 -2.32 -13.73 15.67
N LYS A 213 -3.25 -13.19 14.85
CA LYS A 213 -4.45 -12.47 15.28
C LYS A 213 -4.15 -11.20 16.09
N ILE A 214 -2.99 -10.59 15.87
CA ILE A 214 -2.56 -9.34 16.51
C ILE A 214 -2.16 -8.34 15.43
N PHE A 215 -2.56 -7.09 15.62
CA PHE A 215 -2.00 -5.95 14.89
C PHE A 215 -0.85 -5.33 15.69
N ARG A 216 0.26 -5.04 15.00
CA ARG A 216 1.40 -4.34 15.58
C ARG A 216 1.57 -2.98 14.95
N VAL A 217 1.63 -1.96 15.81
CA VAL A 217 1.91 -0.57 15.43
C VAL A 217 3.42 -0.35 15.46
N PHE A 218 3.97 0.11 14.35
CA PHE A 218 5.38 0.41 14.15
C PHE A 218 5.60 1.89 14.01
N GLU A 219 6.54 2.42 14.78
CA GLU A 219 6.97 3.81 14.70
C GLU A 219 8.42 3.90 14.20
N ALA A 220 8.68 4.90 13.35
CA ALA A 220 10.00 5.23 12.85
C ALA A 220 10.91 5.72 13.97
N PRO A 221 12.08 5.10 14.19
CA PRO A 221 13.11 5.72 15.00
C PRO A 221 13.85 6.80 14.22
N GLN A 222 14.49 7.71 14.95
CA GLN A 222 15.24 8.82 14.37
C GLN A 222 16.37 8.35 13.43
N THR A 223 17.04 7.25 13.79
CA THR A 223 18.09 6.62 12.97
C THR A 223 17.58 6.16 11.62
N PHE A 224 16.41 5.50 11.57
CA PHE A 224 15.80 5.10 10.31
C PHE A 224 15.48 6.33 9.45
N ALA A 225 14.82 7.33 10.02
CA ALA A 225 14.42 8.53 9.30
C ALA A 225 15.63 9.27 8.68
N LYS A 226 16.71 9.42 9.46
CA LYS A 226 17.97 10.03 8.99
C LYS A 226 18.60 9.24 7.85
N SER A 227 18.72 7.93 8.00
CA SER A 227 19.33 7.10 6.97
C SER A 227 18.48 7.00 5.71
N LEU A 228 17.15 6.97 5.84
CA LEU A 228 16.24 7.02 4.69
C LEU A 228 16.53 8.28 3.88
N CYS A 229 16.55 9.46 4.53
CA CYS A 229 16.86 10.74 3.89
C CYS A 229 18.26 10.76 3.25
N ASN A 230 19.26 10.17 3.92
CA ASN A 230 20.63 10.11 3.39
C ASN A 230 20.74 9.22 2.14
N ILE A 231 20.02 8.09 2.10
CA ILE A 231 20.07 7.14 0.98
C ILE A 231 19.25 7.66 -0.21
N SER A 232 18.11 8.28 0.04
CA SER A 232 17.22 8.77 -1.00
C SER A 232 17.54 10.19 -1.48
N GLY A 233 18.22 10.98 -0.65
CA GLY A 233 18.39 12.43 -0.85
C GLY A 233 17.12 13.25 -0.57
N PHE A 234 16.08 12.65 0.02
CA PHE A 234 14.86 13.38 0.38
C PHE A 234 15.06 14.23 1.63
N GLN A 235 14.36 15.36 1.72
CA GLN A 235 14.36 16.16 2.94
C GLN A 235 13.46 15.52 4.01
N MET A 236 13.91 15.58 5.26
CA MET A 236 13.17 15.05 6.42
C MET A 236 11.77 15.66 6.54
N THR A 237 11.63 16.96 6.31
CA THR A 237 10.36 17.69 6.38
C THR A 237 9.38 17.29 5.28
N GLU A 238 9.88 16.95 4.10
CA GLU A 238 9.05 16.48 3.00
C GLU A 238 8.51 15.07 3.25
N VAL A 239 9.31 14.20 3.89
CA VAL A 239 8.91 12.82 4.18
C VAL A 239 8.05 12.74 5.44
N PHE A 240 8.54 13.30 6.53
CA PHE A 240 7.96 13.09 7.85
C PHE A 240 7.15 14.27 8.36
N GLY A 241 7.06 15.37 7.61
CA GLY A 241 6.29 16.56 8.00
C GLY A 241 6.72 17.08 9.38
N LYS A 242 5.74 17.22 10.28
CA LYS A 242 5.92 17.65 11.68
C LYS A 242 6.09 16.48 12.65
N SER A 243 6.32 15.26 12.16
CA SER A 243 6.45 14.09 13.02
C SER A 243 7.63 14.23 13.96
N THR A 244 7.42 13.85 15.22
CA THR A 244 8.49 13.71 16.20
C THR A 244 8.97 12.27 16.23
N PHE A 245 10.26 12.09 16.56
CA PHE A 245 10.88 10.77 16.68
C PHE A 245 11.27 10.58 18.15
N PRO A 246 10.38 10.04 18.98
CA PRO A 246 10.61 9.95 20.43
C PRO A 246 11.75 8.99 20.79
N HIS A 247 12.14 8.11 19.86
CA HIS A 247 13.16 7.09 20.06
C HIS A 247 14.31 7.27 19.07
N PHE A 248 15.55 7.16 19.56
CA PHE A 248 16.75 7.28 18.73
C PHE A 248 16.86 6.08 17.78
N GLY A 249 16.67 4.88 18.29
CA GLY A 249 16.87 3.63 17.56
C GLY A 249 16.05 2.47 18.10
N ALA A 250 16.25 1.31 17.49
CA ALA A 250 15.61 0.07 17.89
C ALA A 250 16.64 -1.07 17.84
N LYS A 251 16.61 -1.95 18.85
CA LYS A 251 17.44 -3.17 18.91
C LYS A 251 16.58 -4.41 19.07
N VAL A 252 16.87 -5.47 18.32
CA VAL A 252 16.28 -6.80 18.55
C VAL A 252 16.90 -7.38 19.81
N SER A 253 16.07 -7.76 20.79
CA SER A 253 16.58 -8.49 21.96
C SER A 253 17.12 -9.86 21.56
N ALA A 254 18.08 -10.42 22.31
CA ALA A 254 18.68 -11.73 22.00
C ALA A 254 17.67 -12.87 21.86
N LEU A 255 16.50 -12.74 22.51
CA LEU A 255 15.38 -13.68 22.44
C LEU A 255 14.50 -13.50 21.19
N GLY A 256 14.71 -12.47 20.37
CA GLY A 256 14.08 -12.32 19.05
C GLY A 256 12.58 -11.96 19.05
N LEU A 257 11.98 -11.71 20.21
CA LEU A 257 10.51 -11.59 20.33
C LEU A 257 9.94 -10.20 20.02
N SER A 258 10.71 -9.13 20.27
CA SER A 258 10.29 -7.75 20.04
C SER A 258 11.51 -6.83 20.00
N ASN A 259 11.45 -5.79 19.17
CA ASN A 259 12.42 -4.69 19.24
C ASN A 259 12.20 -3.89 20.52
N LYS A 260 13.31 -3.49 21.15
CA LYS A 260 13.35 -2.54 22.26
C LYS A 260 13.83 -1.18 21.76
N ALA A 261 13.21 -0.12 22.30
CA ALA A 261 13.63 1.25 22.04
C ALA A 261 15.03 1.51 22.61
N ILE A 262 15.77 2.36 21.92
CA ILE A 262 17.02 2.96 22.41
C ILE A 262 16.70 4.44 22.62
N GLU A 263 16.80 4.88 23.87
CA GLU A 263 16.44 6.24 24.28
C GLU A 263 17.62 7.22 24.11
N ASP A 264 18.86 6.76 24.28
CA ASP A 264 20.06 7.62 24.24
C ASP A 264 21.10 7.27 23.17
N SER A 265 21.78 8.31 22.68
CA SER A 265 22.91 8.18 21.74
C SER A 265 24.17 7.58 22.37
N GLN A 266 24.34 7.60 23.71
CA GLN A 266 25.54 7.11 24.38
C GLN A 266 25.63 5.57 24.44
N GLU A 267 24.50 4.84 24.51
CA GLU A 267 24.48 3.37 24.38
C GLU A 267 24.97 2.88 23.00
N SER A 268 25.03 3.78 22.00
CA SER A 268 25.41 3.44 20.63
C SER A 268 26.93 3.43 20.38
N ALA A 269 27.75 4.13 21.19
CA ALA A 269 29.20 4.17 21.02
C ALA A 269 29.84 2.78 21.19
N SER A 270 29.30 1.97 22.09
CA SER A 270 29.68 0.57 22.30
C SER A 270 29.22 -0.36 21.16
N LEU A 271 28.08 -0.09 20.52
CA LEU A 271 27.59 -0.88 19.37
C LEU A 271 28.28 -0.51 18.04
N LEU A 272 28.58 0.78 17.83
CA LEU A 272 29.35 1.28 16.68
C LEU A 272 30.81 0.78 16.71
N THR A 273 31.37 0.56 17.91
CA THR A 273 32.70 -0.03 18.09
C THR A 273 32.73 -1.50 17.61
N ILE A 274 31.66 -2.27 17.83
CA ILE A 274 31.54 -3.66 17.35
C ILE A 274 31.42 -3.70 15.81
N GLN A 275 30.69 -2.75 15.20
CA GLN A 275 30.61 -2.64 13.73
C GLN A 275 31.93 -2.19 13.06
N ARG A 276 32.77 -1.41 13.76
CA ARG A 276 34.09 -0.99 13.24
C ARG A 276 35.14 -2.10 13.28
N LEU A 277 35.04 -3.04 14.23
CA LEU A 277 36.00 -4.14 14.38
C LEU A 277 35.91 -5.21 13.28
N THR A 278 34.83 -5.24 12.49
CA THR A 278 34.69 -6.15 11.33
C THR A 278 35.29 -5.59 10.03
N GLY A 279 36.29 -4.70 10.14
CA GLY A 279 36.94 -3.93 9.06
C GLY A 279 37.69 -4.73 8.00
N LYS A 280 37.05 -5.68 7.33
CA LYS A 280 37.48 -6.20 6.02
C LYS A 280 36.41 -5.88 4.99
N LYS A 281 36.76 -5.02 4.03
CA LYS A 281 36.05 -4.66 2.79
C LYS A 281 34.72 -5.42 2.60
N LEU A 282 33.63 -4.89 3.16
CA LEU A 282 32.29 -5.29 2.71
C LEU A 282 32.12 -4.77 1.28
N ARG A 283 32.26 -5.66 0.29
CA ARG A 283 31.51 -5.52 -0.97
C ARG A 283 30.08 -5.18 -0.60
N LEU A 284 29.47 -4.19 -1.25
CA LEU A 284 28.06 -3.77 -1.14
C LEU A 284 27.09 -4.97 -1.05
N ARG A 285 26.98 -5.57 0.13
CA ARG A 285 25.95 -6.51 0.53
C ARG A 285 25.11 -5.75 1.54
N GLN A 286 24.07 -5.11 1.02
CA GLN A 286 22.83 -4.78 1.72
C GLN A 286 22.96 -4.65 3.25
N CYS A 287 23.55 -3.57 3.75
CA CYS A 287 23.31 -3.13 5.13
C CYS A 287 21.88 -2.56 5.17
N LEU A 288 20.89 -3.46 5.23
CA LEU A 288 19.49 -3.12 5.43
C LEU A 288 19.36 -2.37 6.75
N LEU A 289 18.68 -1.23 6.72
CA LEU A 289 18.24 -0.56 7.93
C LEU A 289 17.15 -1.39 8.60
N ASN A 290 17.59 -2.34 9.41
CA ASN A 290 16.79 -2.87 10.49
C ASN A 290 16.83 -1.75 11.54
N PHE A 291 15.75 -1.15 12.01
CA PHE A 291 14.86 -1.72 13.00
C PHE A 291 13.76 -0.66 13.24
N MET A 292 12.47 -1.00 13.21
CA MET A 292 11.35 -0.11 13.63
C MET A 292 10.77 -0.61 14.97
N LEU A 293 10.16 0.27 15.77
CA LEU A 293 9.70 -0.07 17.12
C LEU A 293 8.23 -0.51 17.17
N PRO A 294 7.91 -1.73 17.63
CA PRO A 294 6.54 -2.10 17.96
C PRO A 294 6.13 -1.43 19.28
N ARG A 295 5.23 -0.44 19.24
CA ARG A 295 4.79 0.26 20.47
C ARG A 295 3.52 -0.32 21.10
N ARG A 296 2.62 -0.90 20.31
CA ARG A 296 1.33 -1.42 20.80
C ARG A 296 0.92 -2.71 20.09
N ARG A 297 0.31 -3.63 20.85
CA ARG A 297 -0.40 -4.81 20.36
C ARG A 297 -1.88 -4.54 20.50
N ILE A 298 -2.61 -4.59 19.39
CA ILE A 298 -4.08 -4.54 19.43
C ILE A 298 -4.55 -5.99 19.20
N ALA A 299 -5.08 -6.60 20.26
CA ALA A 299 -5.69 -7.92 20.20
C ALA A 299 -7.17 -7.76 19.82
N TYR A 300 -7.66 -8.58 18.89
CA TYR A 300 -9.07 -8.56 18.52
C TYR A 300 -9.67 -9.96 18.63
N ASN A 301 -10.87 -10.05 19.18
CA ASN A 301 -11.67 -11.27 19.14
C ASN A 301 -12.44 -11.29 17.81
N LYS A 302 -11.91 -12.04 16.84
CA LYS A 302 -12.68 -12.54 15.69
C LYS A 302 -13.14 -11.47 14.67
N ILE A 303 -12.26 -10.58 14.23
CA ILE A 303 -12.47 -9.86 12.98
C ILE A 303 -12.00 -10.78 11.85
N ARG A 304 -12.94 -11.48 11.21
CA ARG A 304 -12.69 -12.13 9.93
C ARG A 304 -12.64 -11.03 8.86
N PHE A 305 -11.50 -10.39 8.70
CA PHE A 305 -11.22 -9.75 7.42
C PHE A 305 -11.16 -10.89 6.40
N GLY A 306 -12.16 -10.98 5.52
CA GLY A 306 -12.00 -11.78 4.30
C GLY A 306 -10.70 -11.34 3.63
N ARG A 307 -10.01 -12.25 2.92
CA ARG A 307 -8.70 -12.03 2.29
C ARG A 307 -8.59 -10.82 1.33
N ARG A 308 -9.60 -9.93 1.25
CA ARG A 308 -9.87 -9.10 0.06
C ARG A 308 -10.38 -7.67 0.30
N CYS A 309 -10.52 -7.16 1.53
CA CYS A 309 -11.03 -5.78 1.72
C CYS A 309 -10.07 -4.89 2.51
N ARG A 310 -9.03 -4.40 1.83
CA ARG A 310 -8.09 -3.42 2.37
C ARG A 310 -8.74 -2.07 2.69
N ASN A 311 -9.68 -1.61 1.88
CA ASN A 311 -10.38 -0.33 2.12
C ASN A 311 -11.09 -0.31 3.48
N CYS A 312 -11.64 -1.45 3.92
CA CYS A 312 -12.20 -1.59 5.27
C CYS A 312 -11.12 -1.49 6.36
N MET A 313 -9.93 -2.03 6.12
CA MET A 313 -8.81 -1.97 7.07
C MET A 313 -8.30 -0.55 7.23
N ASP A 314 -8.02 0.17 6.13
CA ASP A 314 -7.55 1.56 6.20
C ASP A 314 -8.57 2.47 6.92
N MET A 315 -9.87 2.25 6.69
CA MET A 315 -10.94 2.98 7.37
C MET A 315 -11.02 2.65 8.87
N VAL A 316 -10.90 1.37 9.25
CA VAL A 316 -10.94 0.93 10.65
C VAL A 316 -9.69 1.40 11.41
N MET A 317 -8.51 1.34 10.80
CA MET A 317 -7.27 1.71 11.48
C MET A 317 -7.14 3.22 11.65
N LYS A 318 -7.67 4.02 10.72
CA LYS A 318 -7.76 5.47 10.88
C LYS A 318 -8.77 5.91 11.94
N SER A 319 -9.77 5.10 12.27
CA SER A 319 -10.75 5.43 13.31
C SER A 319 -10.36 4.91 14.70
N MET A 320 -9.46 3.92 14.78
CA MET A 320 -8.99 3.32 16.04
C MET A 320 -7.77 4.02 16.67
N LEU A 321 -7.07 4.89 15.93
CA LEU A 321 -5.81 5.54 16.34
C LEU A 321 -5.94 7.07 16.28
#